data_AF-A0A7W3VJL6-F1
#
_entry.id   AF-A0A7W3VJL6-F1
#
_cell.length_a   1.000
_cell.length_b   1.000
_cell.length_c   1.000
_cell.angle_alpha   90.00
_cell.angle_beta   90.00
_cell.angle_gamma   90.00
#
_symmetry.space_group_name_H-M   'P 1'
#
loop_
_entity.id
_entity.type
_entity.pdbx_description
1 polymer ?
#
loop_
_entity_poly.entity_id
_entity_poly.type
_entity_poly.pdbx_seq_one_letter_code
_entity_poly.pdbx_strand_id
1 'polypeptide(L)'
;MGLTDDIIGSFQGYSTSTRSASYAEVLDDFNNFGKFIATNSSTSLENFDKIVNVFKRTDQVGNNYKQGVHWMIRDLNMNGSIFVGKKIKFEHAIPNARSTTGNSYIDILCIKCKEPNIDIMVEYKSGPGSISSSTIKEQFIERDLFNANSLDQIQWRMEGTEMNKEKLVSLLKENKYYLENLGTEKINQLFGTNFDKIIDDKDDLSNTVIGYFSEGINYNKIFK
;
A
#
# COMPACT_ATOMS: atom_id res chain seq x y z
N MET A 1 -20.85 8.70 0.66
CA MET A 1 -20.26 7.47 1.26
C MET A 1 -21.25 6.32 1.39
N GLY A 2 -22.57 6.56 1.47
CA GLY A 2 -23.56 5.46 1.39
C GLY A 2 -23.67 4.59 2.64
N LEU A 3 -23.28 5.09 3.82
CA LEU A 3 -23.45 4.39 5.10
C LEU A 3 -24.86 4.65 5.63
N THR A 4 -25.64 3.59 5.84
CA THR A 4 -26.94 3.64 6.51
C THR A 4 -26.79 3.35 8.00
N ASP A 5 -27.81 3.69 8.80
CA ASP A 5 -27.83 3.40 10.24
C ASP A 5 -27.67 1.89 10.51
N ASP A 6 -28.28 1.02 9.69
CA ASP A 6 -28.11 -0.43 9.80
C ASP A 6 -26.66 -0.88 9.57
N ILE A 7 -25.98 -0.29 8.58
CA ILE A 7 -24.57 -0.58 8.32
C ILE A 7 -23.73 -0.13 9.51
N ILE A 8 -23.96 1.08 10.02
CA ILE A 8 -23.24 1.65 11.16
C ILE A 8 -23.46 0.80 12.41
N GLY A 9 -24.71 0.45 12.72
CA GLY A 9 -25.07 -0.40 13.87
C GLY A 9 -24.48 -1.81 13.78
N SER A 10 -24.08 -2.25 12.59
CA SER A 10 -23.37 -3.51 12.39
C SER A 10 -21.86 -3.42 12.60
N PHE A 11 -21.26 -2.24 12.86
CA PHE A 11 -19.81 -2.16 13.02
C PHE A 11 -19.33 -2.85 14.31
N GLN A 12 -18.09 -3.31 14.30
CA GLN A 12 -17.38 -3.84 15.45
C GLN A 12 -16.03 -3.14 15.62
N GLY A 13 -15.68 -2.89 16.88
CA GLY A 13 -14.30 -2.64 17.26
C GLY A 13 -13.42 -3.89 17.06
N TYR A 14 -12.13 -3.74 17.35
CA TYR A 14 -11.16 -4.83 17.31
C TYR A 14 -10.14 -4.69 18.43
N SER A 15 -9.46 -5.80 18.73
CA SER A 15 -8.33 -5.81 19.65
C SER A 15 -7.27 -6.81 19.18
N THR A 16 -6.03 -6.36 19.11
CA THR A 16 -4.82 -7.16 18.86
C THR A 16 -3.84 -6.95 20.01
N SER A 17 -2.71 -7.65 19.99
CA SER A 17 -1.63 -7.44 20.96
C SER A 17 -0.97 -6.06 20.84
N THR A 18 -1.15 -5.36 19.72
CA THR A 18 -0.45 -4.09 19.44
C THR A 18 -1.38 -2.89 19.37
N ARG A 19 -2.66 -3.11 19.09
CA ARG A 19 -3.65 -2.04 19.02
C ARG A 19 -5.05 -2.57 19.29
N SER A 20 -5.86 -1.75 19.96
CA SER A 20 -7.30 -1.93 20.01
C SER A 20 -8.00 -0.64 19.58
N ALA A 21 -9.24 -0.79 19.11
CA ALA A 21 -10.16 0.30 18.89
C ALA A 21 -11.56 -0.19 19.24
N SER A 22 -12.26 0.54 20.09
CA SER A 22 -13.66 0.34 20.39
C SER A 22 -14.54 0.64 19.16
N TYR A 23 -15.80 0.19 19.21
CA TYR A 23 -16.80 0.57 18.23
C TYR A 23 -16.89 2.09 18.04
N ALA A 24 -16.86 2.84 19.15
CA ALA A 24 -16.99 4.30 19.13
C ALA A 24 -15.79 4.97 18.43
N GLU A 25 -14.57 4.49 18.69
CA GLU A 25 -13.36 5.02 18.02
C GLU A 25 -13.37 4.73 16.53
N VAL A 26 -13.69 3.50 16.13
CA VAL A 26 -13.83 3.15 14.70
C VAL A 26 -14.87 4.06 14.05
N LEU A 27 -16.03 4.25 14.68
CA LEU A 27 -17.09 5.09 14.12
C LEU A 27 -16.67 6.56 14.02
N ASP A 28 -15.95 7.10 15.01
CA ASP A 28 -15.46 8.47 14.96
C ASP A 28 -14.48 8.68 13.80
N ASP A 29 -13.56 7.73 13.58
CA ASP A 29 -12.61 7.79 12.47
C ASP A 29 -13.31 7.70 11.10
N PHE A 30 -14.34 6.86 10.95
CA PHE A 30 -15.17 6.84 9.74
C PHE A 30 -15.98 8.14 9.56
N ASN A 31 -16.48 8.73 10.64
CA ASN A 31 -17.20 9.99 10.62
C ASN A 31 -16.28 11.15 10.20
N ASN A 32 -15.05 11.17 10.71
CA ASN A 32 -14.04 12.17 10.34
C ASN A 32 -13.65 12.02 8.86
N PHE A 33 -13.50 10.79 8.37
CA PHE A 33 -13.29 10.55 6.94
C PHE A 33 -14.49 11.03 6.11
N GLY A 34 -15.71 10.82 6.60
CA GLY A 34 -16.93 11.34 6.00
C GLY A 34 -16.96 12.86 5.88
N LYS A 35 -16.57 13.57 6.93
CA LYS A 35 -16.44 15.04 6.91
C LYS A 35 -15.38 15.48 5.90
N PHE A 36 -14.24 14.78 5.84
CA PHE A 36 -13.20 15.05 4.84
C PHE A 36 -13.76 14.94 3.41
N ILE A 37 -14.49 13.87 3.09
CA ILE A 37 -15.11 13.68 1.77
C ILE A 37 -16.19 14.72 1.50
N ALA A 38 -17.04 15.04 2.49
CA ALA A 38 -18.10 16.03 2.34
C ALA A 38 -17.54 17.44 2.09
N THR A 39 -16.42 17.79 2.72
CA THR A 39 -15.75 19.09 2.56
C THR A 39 -15.03 19.18 1.20
N ASN A 40 -14.56 18.05 0.68
CA ASN A 40 -13.82 17.96 -0.58
C ASN A 40 -14.67 17.25 -1.65
N SER A 41 -15.77 17.88 -2.07
CA SER A 41 -16.81 17.27 -2.92
C SER A 41 -16.35 16.81 -4.31
N SER A 42 -15.19 17.28 -4.78
CA SER A 42 -14.55 16.80 -6.01
C SER A 42 -13.78 15.49 -5.83
N THR A 43 -13.55 15.04 -4.59
CA THR A 43 -12.98 13.72 -4.29
C THR A 43 -14.04 12.64 -4.50
N SER A 44 -13.71 11.59 -5.24
CA SER A 44 -14.62 10.47 -5.49
C SER A 44 -14.02 9.15 -5.03
N LEU A 45 -14.87 8.26 -4.52
CA LEU A 45 -14.48 6.95 -3.99
C LEU A 45 -15.06 5.83 -4.86
N GLU A 46 -14.28 4.78 -5.10
CA GLU A 46 -14.69 3.54 -5.75
C GLU A 46 -14.39 2.36 -4.82
N ASN A 47 -15.31 1.39 -4.74
CA ASN A 47 -15.22 0.18 -3.89
C ASN A 47 -15.09 0.43 -2.37
N PHE A 48 -15.57 1.58 -1.87
CA PHE A 48 -15.51 1.88 -0.44
C PHE A 48 -16.32 0.88 0.41
N ASP A 49 -17.32 0.21 -0.17
CA ASP A 49 -18.08 -0.86 0.47
C ASP A 49 -17.18 -2.01 0.96
N LYS A 50 -16.07 -2.31 0.28
CA LYS A 50 -15.10 -3.32 0.73
C LYS A 50 -14.49 -2.96 2.08
N ILE A 51 -14.20 -1.68 2.29
CA ILE A 51 -13.65 -1.16 3.55
C ILE A 51 -14.70 -1.23 4.67
N VAL A 52 -15.93 -0.84 4.34
CA VAL A 52 -17.07 -0.91 5.27
C VAL A 52 -17.35 -2.34 5.70
N ASN A 53 -17.29 -3.30 4.77
CA ASN A 53 -17.57 -4.71 5.03
C ASN A 53 -16.58 -5.35 6.03
N VAL A 54 -15.35 -4.85 6.13
CA VAL A 54 -14.34 -5.33 7.09
C VAL A 54 -14.76 -5.11 8.54
N PHE A 55 -15.50 -4.04 8.82
CA PHE A 55 -15.94 -3.70 10.17
C PHE A 55 -17.31 -4.27 10.53
N LYS A 56 -18.06 -4.83 9.56
CA LYS A 56 -19.34 -5.46 9.85
C LYS A 56 -19.18 -6.61 10.84
N ARG A 57 -20.18 -6.79 11.70
CA ARG A 57 -20.27 -7.78 12.77
C ARG A 57 -20.31 -9.19 12.19
N THR A 58 -19.14 -9.70 11.86
CA THR A 58 -18.95 -11.05 11.32
C THR A 58 -17.71 -11.68 11.97
N ASP A 59 -17.77 -12.98 12.20
CA ASP A 59 -16.61 -13.76 12.69
C ASP A 59 -15.64 -14.11 11.55
N GLN A 60 -15.93 -13.66 10.32
CA GLN A 60 -15.19 -13.99 9.11
C GLN A 60 -13.93 -13.14 8.93
N VAL A 61 -13.85 -11.98 9.59
CA VAL A 61 -12.75 -11.03 9.42
C VAL A 61 -11.96 -10.90 10.73
N GLY A 62 -10.70 -11.34 10.70
CA GLY A 62 -9.81 -11.30 11.86
C GLY A 62 -9.38 -9.88 12.27
N ASN A 63 -9.09 -9.69 13.56
CA ASN A 63 -8.73 -8.39 14.13
C ASN A 63 -7.48 -7.75 13.52
N ASN A 64 -6.51 -8.55 13.05
CA ASN A 64 -5.32 -8.01 12.39
C ASN A 64 -5.67 -7.30 11.07
N TYR A 65 -6.60 -7.84 10.28
CA TYR A 65 -7.03 -7.20 9.05
C TYR A 65 -7.88 -5.95 9.36
N LYS A 66 -8.77 -6.01 10.36
CA LYS A 66 -9.49 -4.82 10.86
C LYS A 66 -8.53 -3.71 11.30
N GLN A 67 -7.45 -4.05 12.00
CA GLN A 67 -6.41 -3.08 12.38
C GLN A 67 -5.76 -2.43 11.15
N GLY A 68 -5.38 -3.23 10.14
CA GLY A 68 -4.77 -2.71 8.91
C GLY A 68 -5.69 -1.74 8.15
N VAL A 69 -6.96 -2.12 7.97
CA VAL A 69 -7.96 -1.27 7.32
C VAL A 69 -8.30 -0.03 8.16
N HIS A 70 -8.29 -0.15 9.49
CA HIS A 70 -8.50 1.00 10.37
C HIS A 70 -7.33 1.98 10.32
N TRP A 71 -6.10 1.47 10.21
CA TRP A 71 -4.91 2.29 9.97
C TRP A 71 -5.06 3.12 8.70
N MET A 72 -5.53 2.52 7.60
CA MET A 72 -5.79 3.24 6.36
C MET A 72 -6.78 4.40 6.55
N ILE A 73 -7.89 4.20 7.25
CA ILE A 73 -8.89 5.25 7.49
C ILE A 73 -8.30 6.39 8.35
N ARG A 74 -7.55 6.06 9.40
CA ARG A 74 -6.89 7.06 10.26
C ARG A 74 -5.83 7.84 9.49
N ASP A 75 -5.04 7.17 8.67
CA ASP A 75 -4.04 7.83 7.85
C ASP A 75 -4.68 8.72 6.77
N LEU A 76 -5.82 8.34 6.19
CA LEU A 76 -6.59 9.24 5.32
C LEU A 76 -7.10 10.47 6.08
N ASN A 77 -7.47 10.33 7.35
CA ASN A 77 -7.86 11.48 8.18
C ASN A 77 -6.67 12.42 8.46
N MET A 78 -5.48 11.88 8.70
CA MET A 78 -4.28 12.66 9.07
C MET A 78 -3.54 13.23 7.85
N ASN A 79 -3.40 12.41 6.81
CA ASN A 79 -2.54 12.64 5.64
C ASN A 79 -3.36 12.66 4.33
N GLY A 80 -4.64 12.99 4.43
CA GLY A 80 -5.63 12.98 3.34
C GLY A 80 -5.46 14.07 2.28
N SER A 81 -4.65 15.10 2.55
CA SER A 81 -4.53 16.30 1.71
C SER A 81 -4.15 15.98 0.26
N ILE A 82 -3.29 14.98 0.03
CA ILE A 82 -2.87 14.58 -1.32
C ILE A 82 -4.00 13.95 -2.15
N PHE A 83 -5.09 13.53 -1.51
CA PHE A 83 -6.24 12.88 -2.14
C PHE A 83 -7.38 13.86 -2.45
N VAL A 84 -7.25 15.14 -2.07
CA VAL A 84 -8.27 16.16 -2.29
C VAL A 84 -8.50 16.40 -3.78
N GLY A 85 -9.76 16.28 -4.21
CA GLY A 85 -10.18 16.44 -5.60
C GLY A 85 -9.75 15.28 -6.51
N LYS A 86 -9.36 14.14 -5.93
CA LYS A 86 -8.86 12.97 -6.68
C LYS A 86 -9.88 11.84 -6.68
N LYS A 87 -9.66 10.87 -7.57
CA LYS A 87 -10.41 9.61 -7.55
C LYS A 87 -9.60 8.56 -6.77
N ILE A 88 -10.19 8.01 -5.73
CA ILE A 88 -9.60 7.01 -4.85
C ILE A 88 -10.32 5.69 -5.11
N LYS A 89 -9.58 4.64 -5.47
CA LYS A 89 -10.12 3.29 -5.61
C LYS A 89 -9.58 2.42 -4.49
N PHE A 90 -10.46 1.84 -3.68
CA PHE A 90 -10.07 0.91 -2.63
C PHE A 90 -9.97 -0.51 -3.18
N GLU A 91 -9.03 -1.28 -2.64
CA GLU A 91 -8.86 -2.71 -2.94
C GLU A 91 -8.88 -2.94 -4.47
N HIS A 92 -7.96 -2.26 -5.15
CA HIS A 92 -7.89 -2.20 -6.61
C HIS A 92 -7.12 -3.41 -7.14
N ALA A 93 -7.79 -4.23 -7.96
CA ALA A 93 -7.21 -5.45 -8.51
C ALA A 93 -6.16 -5.14 -9.59
N ILE A 94 -4.98 -5.76 -9.47
CA ILE A 94 -3.86 -5.66 -10.41
C ILE A 94 -3.21 -7.02 -10.65
N PRO A 95 -2.63 -7.26 -11.84
CA PRO A 95 -1.94 -8.52 -12.13
C PRO A 95 -0.66 -8.66 -11.29
N ASN A 96 -0.13 -9.88 -11.23
CA ASN A 96 1.17 -10.18 -10.62
C ASN A 96 2.16 -10.62 -11.70
N ALA A 97 3.44 -10.44 -11.44
CA ALA A 97 4.52 -11.04 -12.24
C ALA A 97 4.51 -12.58 -12.14
N ARG A 98 4.15 -13.12 -10.96
CA ARG A 98 4.00 -14.57 -10.76
C ARG A 98 2.72 -15.08 -11.43
N SER A 99 2.80 -16.28 -11.99
CA SER A 99 1.63 -16.98 -12.52
C SER A 99 0.69 -17.40 -11.39
N THR A 100 -0.41 -16.68 -11.20
CA THR A 100 -1.47 -16.98 -10.23
C THR A 100 -2.82 -17.09 -10.91
N THR A 101 -3.77 -17.76 -10.27
CA THR A 101 -5.17 -17.87 -10.75
C THR A 101 -5.99 -16.60 -10.53
N GLY A 102 -5.44 -15.59 -9.86
CA GLY A 102 -6.11 -14.32 -9.59
C GLY A 102 -5.15 -13.15 -9.43
N ASN A 103 -5.72 -11.94 -9.43
CA ASN A 103 -5.03 -10.67 -9.22
C ASN A 103 -4.70 -10.45 -7.74
N SER A 104 -3.66 -9.67 -7.49
CA SER A 104 -3.45 -9.04 -6.18
C SER A 104 -4.24 -7.74 -6.10
N TYR A 105 -4.30 -7.15 -4.91
CA TYR A 105 -5.01 -5.89 -4.67
C TYR A 105 -4.05 -4.85 -4.10
N ILE A 106 -4.19 -3.60 -4.54
CA ILE A 106 -3.61 -2.42 -3.88
C ILE A 106 -4.68 -1.83 -2.96
N ASP A 107 -4.31 -1.54 -1.72
CA ASP A 107 -5.26 -0.99 -0.73
C ASP A 107 -5.92 0.30 -1.23
N ILE A 108 -5.11 1.25 -1.75
CA ILE A 108 -5.60 2.47 -2.41
C ILE A 108 -4.86 2.73 -3.72
N LEU A 109 -5.59 2.80 -4.83
CA LEU A 109 -5.13 3.46 -6.05
C LEU A 109 -5.69 4.89 -6.10
N CYS A 110 -4.78 5.87 -6.08
CA CYS A 110 -5.09 7.29 -6.15
C CYS A 110 -4.80 7.81 -7.56
N ILE A 111 -5.84 8.16 -8.30
CA ILE A 111 -5.73 8.60 -9.69
C ILE A 111 -5.25 10.05 -9.75
N LYS A 112 -4.13 10.28 -10.44
CA LYS A 112 -3.50 11.59 -10.69
C LYS A 112 -3.19 12.39 -9.42
N CYS A 113 -2.61 11.72 -8.43
CA CYS A 113 -2.39 12.31 -7.11
C CYS A 113 -1.02 12.96 -6.93
N LYS A 114 -0.09 12.76 -7.87
CA LYS A 114 1.20 13.45 -7.92
C LYS A 114 1.42 14.19 -9.25
N GLU A 115 2.15 15.30 -9.19
CA GLU A 115 2.36 16.22 -10.31
C GLU A 115 3.26 15.64 -11.42
N PRO A 116 2.95 15.88 -12.72
CA PRO A 116 1.64 16.12 -13.28
C PRO A 116 1.04 14.79 -13.79
N ASN A 117 0.02 14.28 -13.09
CA ASN A 117 -0.81 13.11 -13.46
C ASN A 117 -0.24 11.72 -13.17
N ILE A 118 0.58 11.59 -12.13
CA ILE A 118 1.06 10.29 -11.68
C ILE A 118 0.01 9.66 -10.75
N ASP A 119 -0.45 8.46 -11.11
CA ASP A 119 -1.25 7.61 -10.24
C ASP A 119 -0.36 7.04 -9.12
N ILE A 120 -0.87 7.04 -7.89
CA ILE A 120 -0.16 6.51 -6.71
C ILE A 120 -0.87 5.26 -6.22
N MET A 121 -0.15 4.15 -6.16
CA MET A 121 -0.50 2.91 -5.49
C MET A 121 -0.01 2.98 -4.04
N VAL A 122 -0.94 3.03 -3.10
CA VAL A 122 -0.66 3.10 -1.66
C VAL A 122 -0.99 1.75 -1.03
N GLU A 123 0.01 1.15 -0.40
CA GLU A 123 -0.12 -0.05 0.43
C GLU A 123 -0.02 0.33 1.90
N TYR A 124 -0.87 -0.26 2.73
CA TYR A 124 -0.90 -0.05 4.17
C TYR A 124 -0.35 -1.27 4.91
N LYS A 125 0.56 -1.02 5.85
CA LYS A 125 1.11 -2.07 6.73
C LYS A 125 1.01 -1.61 8.18
N SER A 126 0.44 -2.45 9.04
CA SER A 126 0.26 -2.12 10.45
C SER A 126 0.72 -3.26 11.35
N GLY A 127 1.50 -2.92 12.36
CA GLY A 127 1.95 -3.81 13.43
C GLY A 127 3.24 -4.58 13.13
N PRO A 128 3.87 -5.16 14.17
CA PRO A 128 5.05 -6.00 14.05
C PRO A 128 4.78 -7.23 13.19
N GLY A 129 5.77 -7.65 12.39
CA GLY A 129 5.68 -8.84 11.54
C GLY A 129 4.77 -8.70 10.30
N SER A 130 4.09 -7.56 10.11
CA SER A 130 3.27 -7.30 8.91
C SER A 130 4.08 -7.26 7.61
N ILE A 131 5.39 -7.04 7.71
CA ILE A 131 6.33 -7.05 6.58
C ILE A 131 7.36 -8.15 6.82
N SER A 132 7.21 -9.23 6.07
CA SER A 132 8.12 -10.38 6.03
C SER A 132 8.84 -10.45 4.67
N SER A 133 9.72 -11.45 4.52
CA SER A 133 10.34 -11.77 3.23
C SER A 133 9.28 -12.11 2.16
N SER A 134 8.22 -12.86 2.51
CA SER A 134 7.13 -13.14 1.58
C SER A 134 6.32 -11.90 1.24
N THR A 135 6.10 -10.98 2.19
CA THR A 135 5.47 -9.68 1.91
C THR A 135 6.26 -8.88 0.88
N ILE A 136 7.59 -8.77 1.04
CA ILE A 136 8.46 -8.07 0.08
C ILE A 136 8.45 -8.74 -1.29
N LYS A 137 8.55 -10.07 -1.33
CA LYS A 137 8.45 -10.83 -2.58
C LYS A 137 7.12 -10.57 -3.30
N GLU A 138 6.02 -10.90 -2.65
CA GLU A 138 4.72 -11.06 -3.31
C GLU A 138 4.02 -9.72 -3.59
N GLN A 139 4.25 -8.73 -2.73
CA GLN A 139 3.54 -7.45 -2.77
C GLN A 139 4.44 -6.34 -3.27
N PHE A 140 5.67 -6.23 -2.78
CA PHE A 140 6.56 -5.16 -3.24
C PHE A 140 7.16 -5.49 -4.63
N ILE A 141 7.81 -6.65 -4.79
CA ILE A 141 8.52 -7.01 -6.02
C ILE A 141 7.55 -7.45 -7.12
N GLU A 142 6.82 -8.54 -6.87
CA GLU A 142 6.00 -9.19 -7.91
C GLU A 142 4.71 -8.44 -8.25
N ARG A 143 4.31 -7.47 -7.42
CA ARG A 143 3.08 -6.69 -7.61
C ARG A 143 3.40 -5.21 -7.82
N ASP A 144 4.01 -4.52 -6.85
CA ASP A 144 4.15 -3.06 -6.94
C ASP A 144 5.19 -2.63 -7.97
N LEU A 145 6.42 -3.15 -7.89
CA LEU A 145 7.47 -2.88 -8.88
C LEU A 145 7.04 -3.35 -10.27
N PHE A 146 6.40 -4.51 -10.38
CA PHE A 146 5.89 -5.03 -11.65
C PHE A 146 4.86 -4.10 -12.33
N ASN A 147 3.94 -3.52 -11.57
CA ASN A 147 2.85 -2.69 -12.13
C ASN A 147 3.21 -1.20 -12.27
N ALA A 148 4.15 -0.68 -11.49
CA ALA A 148 4.51 0.73 -11.54
C ALA A 148 5.35 1.08 -12.78
N ASN A 149 5.13 2.25 -13.37
CA ASN A 149 5.98 2.80 -14.43
C ASN A 149 7.12 3.65 -13.88
N SER A 150 7.04 4.07 -12.62
CA SER A 150 8.11 4.75 -11.90
C SER A 150 7.96 4.51 -10.40
N LEU A 151 9.06 4.62 -9.65
CA LEU A 151 9.02 4.51 -8.19
C LEU A 151 8.15 5.58 -7.52
N ASP A 152 7.91 6.70 -8.20
CA ASP A 152 7.01 7.76 -7.74
C ASP A 152 5.53 7.33 -7.67
N GLN A 153 5.18 6.19 -8.28
CA GLN A 153 3.85 5.60 -8.21
C GLN A 153 3.64 4.71 -6.99
N ILE A 154 4.69 4.39 -6.22
CA ILE A 154 4.58 3.42 -5.13
C ILE A 154 4.73 4.14 -3.80
N GLN A 155 3.82 3.86 -2.88
CA GLN A 155 3.91 4.32 -1.51
C GLN A 155 3.48 3.22 -0.53
N TRP A 156 4.32 2.91 0.45
CA TRP A 156 3.99 2.04 1.57
C TRP A 156 3.82 2.92 2.81
N ARG A 157 2.64 2.90 3.43
CA ARG A 157 2.32 3.65 4.66
C ARG A 157 2.27 2.71 5.85
N MET A 158 3.20 2.89 6.77
CA MET A 158 3.50 1.90 7.79
C MET A 158 3.22 2.47 9.19
N GLU A 159 2.50 1.71 10.02
CA GLU A 159 2.27 2.06 11.42
C GLU A 159 2.71 0.94 12.34
N GLY A 160 3.58 1.24 13.30
CA GLY A 160 4.01 0.27 14.31
C GLY A 160 4.70 -0.96 13.70
N THR A 161 5.32 -0.81 12.53
CA THR A 161 6.17 -1.84 11.91
C THR A 161 7.62 -1.62 12.33
N GLU A 162 8.43 -2.67 12.27
CA GLU A 162 9.88 -2.59 12.50
C GLU A 162 10.66 -2.32 11.20
N MET A 163 9.97 -1.90 10.14
CA MET A 163 10.56 -1.76 8.83
C MET A 163 11.42 -0.50 8.77
N ASN A 164 12.70 -0.69 8.51
CA ASN A 164 13.66 0.36 8.24
C ASN A 164 14.45 0.00 6.98
N LYS A 165 15.31 0.92 6.55
CA LYS A 165 16.14 0.77 5.35
C LYS A 165 17.03 -0.47 5.41
N GLU A 166 17.69 -0.72 6.55
CA GLU A 166 18.56 -1.88 6.74
C GLU A 166 17.78 -3.20 6.61
N LYS A 167 16.57 -3.25 7.19
CA LYS A 167 15.66 -4.40 7.09
C LYS A 167 15.15 -4.58 5.67
N LEU A 168 14.80 -3.51 4.96
CA LEU A 168 14.45 -3.58 3.54
C LEU A 168 15.59 -4.18 2.72
N VAL A 169 16.82 -3.67 2.88
CA VAL A 169 17.99 -4.18 2.16
C VAL A 169 18.22 -5.66 2.45
N SER A 170 18.06 -6.09 3.70
CA SER A 170 18.14 -7.51 4.07
C SER A 170 17.09 -8.35 3.33
N LEU A 171 15.82 -7.93 3.37
CA LEU A 171 14.73 -8.65 2.72
C LEU A 171 14.86 -8.64 1.19
N LEU A 172 15.36 -7.57 0.58
CA LEU A 172 15.64 -7.54 -0.85
C LEU A 172 16.78 -8.49 -1.24
N LYS A 173 17.83 -8.62 -0.39
CA LYS A 173 18.91 -9.59 -0.60
C LYS A 173 18.41 -11.03 -0.55
N GLU A 174 17.46 -11.34 0.33
CA GLU A 174 16.80 -12.65 0.39
C GLU A 174 15.97 -12.94 -0.88
N ASN A 175 15.52 -11.89 -1.59
CA ASN A 175 14.62 -11.99 -2.74
C ASN A 175 15.27 -11.57 -4.07
N LYS A 176 16.61 -11.62 -4.18
CA LYS A 176 17.36 -11.25 -5.40
C LYS A 176 16.83 -11.88 -6.68
N TYR A 177 16.57 -13.18 -6.64
CA TYR A 177 16.04 -13.94 -7.77
C TYR A 177 14.75 -13.32 -8.35
N TYR A 178 13.87 -12.79 -7.50
CA TYR A 178 12.62 -12.17 -7.95
C TYR A 178 12.83 -10.77 -8.52
N LEU A 179 13.84 -10.04 -8.05
CA LEU A 179 14.26 -8.77 -8.66
C LEU A 179 14.81 -9.00 -10.07
N GLU A 180 15.65 -10.01 -10.24
CA GLU A 180 16.20 -10.40 -11.56
C GLU A 180 15.11 -10.80 -12.55
N ASN A 181 14.08 -11.49 -12.07
CA ASN A 181 12.95 -11.91 -12.91
C ASN A 181 12.03 -10.77 -13.35
N LEU A 182 12.14 -9.56 -12.77
CA LEU A 182 11.45 -8.38 -13.32
C LEU A 182 12.01 -8.00 -14.70
N GLY A 183 13.29 -8.30 -14.96
CA GLY A 183 13.98 -8.00 -16.21
C GLY A 183 14.48 -6.56 -16.32
N THR A 184 15.54 -6.38 -17.11
CA THR A 184 16.24 -5.09 -17.26
C THR A 184 15.34 -3.99 -17.80
N GLU A 185 14.46 -4.29 -18.76
CA GLU A 185 13.51 -3.32 -19.31
C GLU A 185 12.64 -2.70 -18.21
N LYS A 186 12.12 -3.55 -17.31
CA LYS A 186 11.25 -3.08 -16.23
C LYS A 186 12.00 -2.22 -15.22
N ILE A 187 13.21 -2.63 -14.85
CA ILE A 187 14.05 -1.85 -13.94
C ILE A 187 14.44 -0.51 -14.60
N ASN A 188 14.86 -0.50 -15.86
CA ASN A 188 15.16 0.76 -16.56
C ASN A 188 13.96 1.72 -16.56
N GLN A 189 12.76 1.18 -16.81
CA GLN A 189 11.52 1.94 -16.76
C GLN A 189 11.30 2.58 -15.37
N LEU A 190 11.37 1.79 -14.30
CA LEU A 190 11.09 2.22 -12.93
C LEU A 190 12.01 3.33 -12.44
N PHE A 191 13.30 3.24 -12.79
CA PHE A 191 14.36 4.12 -12.30
C PHE A 191 14.65 5.28 -13.25
N GLY A 192 14.07 5.28 -14.45
CA GLY A 192 14.30 6.33 -15.46
C GLY A 192 15.73 6.36 -15.98
N THR A 193 16.44 5.24 -15.90
CA THR A 193 17.86 5.09 -16.24
C THR A 193 18.02 3.97 -17.26
N ASN A 194 18.97 4.14 -18.18
CA ASN A 194 19.37 3.07 -19.09
C ASN A 194 20.52 2.29 -18.45
N PHE A 195 20.17 1.31 -17.59
CA PHE A 195 21.17 0.42 -17.01
C PHE A 195 21.76 -0.57 -18.03
N ASP A 196 21.26 -0.57 -19.28
CA ASP A 196 21.75 -1.37 -20.41
C ASP A 196 23.24 -1.17 -20.73
N LYS A 197 23.89 -0.12 -20.19
CA LYS A 197 25.34 0.12 -20.33
C LYS A 197 26.18 -0.32 -19.14
N ILE A 198 25.57 -0.78 -18.05
CA ILE A 198 26.23 -1.08 -16.77
C ILE A 198 26.01 -2.55 -16.35
N ILE A 199 24.96 -3.20 -16.84
CA ILE A 199 24.57 -4.56 -16.43
C ILE A 199 25.03 -5.57 -17.49
N ASP A 200 26.20 -6.18 -17.32
CA ASP A 200 26.65 -7.32 -18.12
C ASP A 200 26.11 -8.66 -17.54
N ASP A 201 25.62 -8.68 -16.29
CA ASP A 201 25.12 -9.88 -15.59
C ASP A 201 23.82 -9.61 -14.79
N LYS A 202 22.96 -10.62 -14.62
CA LYS A 202 21.74 -10.57 -13.79
C LYS A 202 22.03 -10.18 -12.34
N ASP A 203 23.16 -10.62 -11.79
CA ASP A 203 23.59 -10.24 -10.44
C ASP A 203 23.78 -8.71 -10.30
N ASP A 204 24.13 -8.00 -11.37
CA ASP A 204 24.29 -6.55 -11.34
C ASP A 204 22.95 -5.81 -11.26
N LEU A 205 21.87 -6.40 -11.80
CA LEU A 205 20.53 -5.82 -11.74
C LEU A 205 19.97 -5.82 -10.32
N SER A 206 19.98 -6.98 -9.64
CA SER A 206 19.46 -7.07 -8.28
C SER A 206 20.31 -6.24 -7.31
N ASN A 207 21.64 -6.24 -7.48
CA ASN A 207 22.55 -5.40 -6.69
C ASN A 207 22.31 -3.89 -6.91
N THR A 208 22.00 -3.45 -8.14
CA THR A 208 21.67 -2.06 -8.44
C THR A 208 20.40 -1.61 -7.72
N VAL A 209 19.33 -2.40 -7.79
CA VAL A 209 18.07 -2.11 -7.09
C VAL A 209 18.29 -2.06 -5.58
N ILE A 210 19.01 -3.05 -5.02
CA ILE A 210 19.35 -3.08 -3.59
C ILE A 210 20.20 -1.87 -3.20
N GLY A 211 21.18 -1.49 -4.03
CA GLY A 211 22.03 -0.33 -3.84
C GLY A 211 21.23 0.97 -3.77
N TYR A 212 20.25 1.16 -4.67
CA TYR A 212 19.36 2.31 -4.63
C TYR A 212 18.62 2.43 -3.30
N PHE A 213 18.04 1.33 -2.81
CA PHE A 213 17.30 1.30 -1.54
C PHE A 213 18.20 1.36 -0.30
N SER A 214 19.52 1.18 -0.46
CA SER A 214 20.49 1.35 0.63
C SER A 214 20.73 2.83 1.00
N GLU A 215 20.26 3.76 0.16
CA GLU A 215 20.24 5.19 0.43
C GLU A 215 18.95 5.60 1.16
N GLY A 216 19.08 6.26 2.32
CA GLY A 216 17.92 6.64 3.13
C GLY A 216 16.94 7.58 2.41
N ILE A 217 17.44 8.46 1.54
CA ILE A 217 16.60 9.36 0.75
C ILE A 217 15.67 8.60 -0.21
N ASN A 218 16.14 7.47 -0.75
CA ASN A 218 15.38 6.66 -1.70
C ASN A 218 14.38 5.74 -1.00
N TYR A 219 14.78 5.15 0.14
CA TYR A 219 13.87 4.43 1.03
C TYR A 219 12.67 5.30 1.44
N ASN A 220 12.94 6.52 1.93
CA ASN A 220 11.91 7.43 2.44
C ASN A 220 10.95 7.97 1.36
N LYS A 221 11.27 7.83 0.07
CA LYS A 221 10.34 8.20 -1.02
C LYS A 221 9.14 7.27 -1.08
N ILE A 222 9.38 5.98 -0.83
CA ILE A 222 8.38 4.91 -0.96
C ILE A 222 7.81 4.53 0.40
N PHE A 223 8.68 4.26 1.38
CA PHE A 223 8.31 3.75 2.69
C PHE A 223 8.14 4.92 3.68
N LYS A 224 6.90 5.19 4.08
CA LYS A 224 6.50 6.31 4.94
C LYS A 224 5.85 5.84 6.22
#